data_AF-A0A423UBV8-F1
#
_entry.id   AF-A0A423UBV8-F1
#
_cell.length_a   1.000
_cell.length_b   1.000
_cell.length_c   1.000
_cell.angle_alpha   90.00
_cell.angle_beta   90.00
_cell.angle_gamma   90.00
#
_symmetry.space_group_name_H-M   'P 1'
#
loop_
_entity.id
_entity.type
_entity.pdbx_description
1 polymer ?
#
loop_
_entity_poly.entity_id
_entity_poly.type
_entity_poly.pdbx_seq_one_letter_code
_entity_poly.pdbx_strand_id
1 'polypeptide(L)'
;MVRDKGIEWDASADKHGFSLDDVMYAARHITGQLTYVEDGETYVKFTGLHHGDPLVPSVEVVMKMTGGGAIVVFHVNAEQSGFLDRR
;
A
#
# COMPACT_ATOMS: atom_id res chain seq x y z
N MET A 1 7.05 -14.29 -2.10
CA MET A 1 7.20 -13.37 -0.97
C MET A 1 8.64 -12.88 -0.96
N VAL A 2 8.84 -11.58 -1.21
CA VAL A 2 10.15 -10.93 -1.15
C VAL A 2 10.22 -10.13 0.16
N ARG A 3 11.36 -10.18 0.85
CA ARG A 3 11.60 -9.43 2.08
C ARG A 3 12.66 -8.37 1.81
N ASP A 4 12.34 -7.11 2.07
CA ASP A 4 13.31 -6.01 2.08
C ASP A 4 13.02 -5.06 3.26
N LYS A 5 14.04 -4.72 4.05
CA LYS A 5 13.97 -3.76 5.18
C LYS A 5 12.82 -3.95 6.18
N GLY A 6 12.38 -5.19 6.41
CA GLY A 6 11.26 -5.49 7.33
C GLY A 6 9.86 -5.35 6.71
N ILE A 7 9.82 -5.15 5.39
CA ILE A 7 8.60 -5.14 4.59
C ILE A 7 8.51 -6.46 3.83
N GLU A 8 7.39 -7.15 4.00
CA GLU A 8 7.05 -8.36 3.25
C GLU A 8 6.14 -8.00 2.08
N TRP A 9 6.56 -8.38 0.87
CA TRP A 9 5.77 -8.20 -0.34
C TRP A 9 5.01 -9.49 -0.70
N ASP A 10 3.68 -9.38 -0.77
CA ASP A 10 2.82 -10.43 -1.31
C ASP A 10 2.92 -10.47 -2.85
N ALA A 11 2.76 -11.65 -3.43
CA ALA A 11 2.76 -11.83 -4.88
C ALA A 11 1.60 -11.10 -5.58
N SER A 12 0.53 -10.77 -4.84
CA SER A 12 -0.54 -9.92 -5.38
C SER A 12 -0.11 -8.45 -5.57
N ALA A 13 0.86 -7.96 -4.80
CA ALA A 13 1.39 -6.61 -4.93
C ALA A 13 2.29 -6.44 -6.19
N ASP A 14 2.94 -7.52 -6.64
CA ASP A 14 3.81 -7.51 -7.83
C ASP A 14 3.05 -7.40 -9.18
N LYS A 15 1.72 -7.53 -9.17
CA LYS A 15 0.93 -7.70 -10.42
C LYS A 15 0.94 -6.50 -11.37
N HIS A 16 1.29 -5.32 -10.88
CA HIS A 16 1.13 -4.07 -11.65
C HIS A 16 2.43 -3.30 -11.89
N GLY A 17 3.59 -3.91 -11.61
CA GLY A 17 4.90 -3.33 -11.92
C GLY A 17 5.35 -2.20 -11.00
N PHE A 18 4.63 -1.97 -9.90
CA PHE A 18 5.04 -1.03 -8.86
C PHE A 18 6.16 -1.64 -7.99
N SER A 19 7.09 -0.79 -7.60
CA SER A 19 8.23 -1.14 -6.76
C SER A 19 7.98 -0.78 -5.30
N LEU A 20 8.87 -1.25 -4.42
CA LEU A 20 8.89 -0.81 -3.03
C LEU A 20 9.14 0.71 -2.91
N ASP A 21 9.92 1.31 -3.81
CA ASP A 21 10.18 2.75 -3.77
C ASP A 21 8.89 3.56 -4.01
N ASP A 22 8.05 3.11 -4.94
CA ASP A 22 6.75 3.73 -5.24
C ASP A 22 5.83 3.71 -4.00
N VAL A 23 5.79 2.58 -3.30
CA VAL A 23 5.02 2.44 -2.05
C VAL A 23 5.57 3.35 -0.96
N MET A 24 6.90 3.41 -0.82
CA MET A 24 7.54 4.27 0.18
C MET A 24 7.36 5.76 -0.13
N TYR A 25 7.37 6.13 -1.40
CA TYR A 25 7.08 7.48 -1.85
C TYR A 25 5.62 7.84 -1.56
N ALA A 26 4.68 6.97 -1.93
CA ALA A 26 3.26 7.17 -1.67
C ALA A 26 2.97 7.28 -0.15
N ALA A 27 3.60 6.45 0.67
CA ALA A 27 3.47 6.50 2.13
C ALA A 27 4.01 7.80 2.76
N ARG A 28 4.91 8.51 2.09
CA ARG A 28 5.38 9.85 2.50
C ARG A 28 4.49 10.99 1.99
N HIS A 29 3.65 10.72 1.00
CA HIS A 29 2.81 11.69 0.31
C HIS A 29 1.35 11.22 0.27
N ILE A 30 0.83 10.84 1.44
CA ILE A 30 -0.53 10.32 1.60
C ILE A 30 -1.55 11.40 1.28
N THR A 31 -2.52 11.07 0.43
CA THR A 31 -3.66 11.91 0.08
C THR A 31 -4.95 11.45 0.74
N GLY A 32 -5.03 10.17 1.11
CA GLY A 32 -6.14 9.61 1.89
C GLY A 32 -5.76 8.32 2.59
N GLN A 33 -6.35 8.05 3.75
CA GLN A 33 -6.04 6.87 4.56
C GLN A 33 -7.25 6.37 5.33
N LEU A 34 -7.37 5.05 5.44
CA LEU A 34 -8.30 4.33 6.29
C LEU A 34 -7.50 3.26 7.07
N THR A 35 -7.67 3.25 8.39
CA THR A 35 -7.08 2.21 9.27
C THR A 35 -8.21 1.41 9.91
N TYR A 36 -8.09 0.10 9.92
CA TYR A 36 -9.06 -0.80 10.54
C TYR A 36 -8.38 -2.02 11.16
N VAL A 37 -9.11 -2.71 12.04
CA VAL A 37 -8.64 -3.92 12.70
C VAL A 37 -9.51 -5.08 12.25
N GLU A 38 -8.88 -6.17 11.83
CA GLU A 38 -9.53 -7.40 11.40
C GLU A 38 -8.70 -8.58 11.93
N ASP A 39 -9.37 -9.56 12.56
CA ASP A 39 -8.72 -10.72 13.20
C ASP A 39 -7.57 -10.39 14.16
N GLY A 40 -7.66 -9.23 14.84
CA GLY A 40 -6.63 -8.76 15.77
C GLY A 40 -5.39 -8.15 15.11
N GLU A 41 -5.38 -8.05 13.77
CA GLU A 41 -4.33 -7.39 13.00
C GLU A 41 -4.77 -5.98 12.58
N THR A 42 -3.82 -5.05 12.49
CA THR A 42 -4.10 -3.67 12.03
C THR A 42 -3.79 -3.56 10.54
N TYR A 43 -4.82 -3.24 9.76
CA TYR A 43 -4.74 -2.99 8.34
C TYR A 43 -4.78 -1.49 8.06
N VAL A 44 -3.99 -1.07 7.07
CA VAL A 44 -3.93 0.30 6.58
C VAL A 44 -4.18 0.26 5.07
N LYS A 45 -5.21 0.97 4.65
CA LYS A 45 -5.48 1.30 3.25
C LYS A 45 -5.15 2.77 3.06
N PHE A 46 -4.33 3.12 2.08
CA PHE A 46 -4.06 4.52 1.79
C PHE A 46 -3.93 4.77 0.29
N THR A 47 -4.19 6.00 -0.11
CA THR A 47 -3.81 6.55 -1.39
C THR A 47 -2.67 7.54 -1.19
N GLY A 48 -1.71 7.56 -2.10
CA GLY A 48 -0.58 8.48 -2.05
C GLY A 48 -0.06 8.81 -3.44
N LEU A 49 0.65 9.92 -3.56
CA LEU A 49 1.21 10.36 -4.84
C LEU A 49 2.22 9.35 -5.39
N HIS A 50 2.41 9.34 -6.72
CA HIS A 50 3.33 8.43 -7.39
C HIS A 50 4.32 9.21 -8.27
N HIS A 51 5.44 9.63 -7.66
CA HIS A 51 6.60 10.31 -8.29
C HIS A 51 6.31 11.47 -9.27
N GLY A 52 5.09 12.02 -9.28
CA GLY A 52 4.68 13.02 -10.26
C GLY A 52 4.44 12.45 -11.67
N ASP A 53 4.20 11.14 -11.80
CA ASP A 53 3.84 10.52 -13.07
C ASP A 53 2.47 11.03 -13.55
N PRO A 54 2.38 11.69 -14.72
CA PRO A 54 1.12 12.24 -15.21
C PRO A 54 0.10 11.18 -15.67
N LEU A 55 0.53 9.95 -15.94
CA LEU A 55 -0.34 8.83 -16.34
C LEU A 55 -0.87 8.05 -15.13
N VAL A 56 -0.08 7.97 -14.07
CA VAL A 56 -0.47 7.36 -12.79
C VAL A 56 -0.13 8.36 -11.67
N PRO A 57 -1.00 9.36 -11.41
CA PRO A 57 -0.69 10.44 -10.47
C PRO A 57 -0.58 9.97 -9.01
N SER A 58 -1.26 8.87 -8.70
CA SER A 58 -1.35 8.30 -7.35
C SER A 58 -1.57 6.80 -7.39
N VAL A 59 -1.18 6.15 -6.31
CA VAL A 59 -1.35 4.72 -6.08
C VAL A 59 -2.18 4.47 -4.83
N GLU A 60 -2.90 3.37 -4.85
CA GLU A 60 -3.61 2.81 -3.71
C GLU A 60 -2.83 1.62 -3.15
N VAL A 61 -2.70 1.57 -1.82
CA VAL A 61 -1.89 0.57 -1.12
C VAL A 61 -2.72 -0.05 -0.01
N VAL A 62 -2.67 -1.37 0.11
CA VAL A 62 -3.18 -2.12 1.27
C VAL A 62 -2.02 -2.82 1.96
N MET A 63 -1.85 -2.56 3.24
CA MET A 63 -0.83 -3.18 4.07
C MET A 63 -1.37 -3.56 5.46
N LYS A 64 -0.67 -4.45 6.17
CA LYS A 64 -0.89 -4.67 7.60
C LYS A 64 0.39 -4.50 8.40
N MET A 65 0.23 -4.16 9.67
CA MET A 65 1.30 -4.27 10.67
C MET A 65 1.11 -5.54 11.48
N THR A 66 2.13 -6.40 11.47
CA THR A 66 2.15 -7.62 12.28
C THR A 66 2.55 -7.32 13.73
N GLY A 67 2.19 -8.20 14.67
CA GLY A 67 2.58 -8.06 16.08
C GLY A 67 4.09 -8.05 16.34
N GLY A 68 4.90 -8.49 15.37
CA GLY A 68 6.37 -8.41 15.40
C GLY A 68 6.95 -7.11 14.83
N GLY A 69 6.11 -6.14 14.45
CA GLY A 69 6.55 -4.86 13.87
C GLY A 69 6.91 -4.92 12.38
N ALA A 70 6.67 -6.05 11.70
CA ALA A 70 6.84 -6.13 10.24
C ALA A 70 5.62 -5.57 9.51
N ILE A 71 5.85 -4.92 8.37
CA ILE A 71 4.80 -4.43 7.47
C ILE A 71 4.63 -5.44 6.34
N VAL A 72 3.41 -5.87 6.06
CA VAL A 72 3.11 -6.72 4.90
C VAL A 72 2.29 -5.92 3.91
N VAL A 73 2.77 -5.76 2.67
CA VAL A 73 2.07 -5.06 1.59
C VAL A 73 1.41 -6.11 0.70
N PHE A 74 0.08 -6.01 0.55
CA PHE A 74 -0.73 -6.98 -0.19
C PHE A 74 -1.11 -6.48 -1.57
N HIS A 75 -1.25 -5.17 -1.71
CA HIS A 75 -1.89 -4.55 -2.86
C HIS A 75 -1.24 -3.22 -3.13
N VAL A 76 -0.87 -3.00 -4.38
CA VAL A 76 -0.37 -1.73 -4.90
C VAL A 76 -0.90 -1.57 -6.31
N ASN A 77 -1.79 -0.61 -6.52
CA ASN A 77 -2.39 -0.31 -7.82
C ASN A 77 -2.37 1.19 -8.09
N ALA A 78 -2.60 1.59 -9.36
CA ALA A 78 -3.01 2.95 -9.66
C ALA A 78 -4.33 3.26 -8.92
N GLU A 79 -4.46 4.48 -8.38
CA GLU A 79 -5.66 4.87 -7.63
C GLU A 79 -6.92 4.72 -8.48
N GLN A 80 -7.93 4.02 -7.94
CA GLN A 80 -9.25 3.86 -8.54
C GLN A 80 -10.33 4.55 -7.69
N SER A 81 -11.35 5.10 -8.36
CA SER A 81 -12.49 5.69 -7.65
C SER A 81 -13.15 4.69 -6.70
N GLY A 82 -13.34 5.09 -5.45
CA GLY A 82 -14.00 4.29 -4.42
C GLY A 82 -13.09 3.31 -3.67
N PHE A 83 -11.77 3.37 -3.83
CA PHE A 83 -10.83 2.52 -3.09
C PHE A 83 -10.98 2.62 -1.56
N LEU A 84 -11.09 3.84 -1.05
CA LEU A 84 -11.27 4.10 0.38
C LEU A 84 -12.71 3.85 0.86
N ASP A 85 -13.67 3.81 -0.06
CA ASP A 85 -15.09 3.62 0.25
C ASP A 85 -15.48 2.14 0.40
N ARG A 86 -14.70 1.23 -0.22
CA ARG A 86 -14.90 -0.22 -0.09
C ARG A 86 -14.21 -0.73 1.19
N ARG A 87 -14.98 -1.33 2.10
CA ARG A 87 -14.46 -2.09 3.25
C ARG A 87 -14.35 -3.56 2.89
#